data_AF-A0A397BBY5-F1
#
_entry.id   AF-A0A397BBY5-F1
#
_cell.length_a   1.000
_cell.length_b   1.000
_cell.length_c   1.000
_cell.angle_alpha   90.00
_cell.angle_beta   90.00
_cell.angle_gamma   90.00
#
_symmetry.space_group_name_H-M   'P 1'
#
loop_
_entity.id
_entity.type
_entity.pdbx_description
1 polymer ?
#
loop_
_entity_poly.entity_id
_entity_poly.type
_entity_poly.pdbx_seq_one_letter_code
_entity_poly.pdbx_strand_id
1 'polypeptide(L)'
;MELTEQRIANGNELYKEGRYVDARREYSAAIRELDDAAEASPLVMSRILANRAQTYLQEREYALAFKDADAAVENDPLNVKAHMRRVIACENLEKFDAALKHVRHMLTLSLDSPTLTYALTTQSRLKRNCKSDAAAAKAERYEVGKLVHSQQSLRLNFGSMLPSHLPVGDWIDVVFFVANEFGLFQRGLLPSSVPLTVSIHGFSSTGLNVTLEIDSKSLPVEVGVNGKAAARLRIVPSSSVDQASGTLAASRFSLRADLAKGHHVDDVLPVVSLPIQAIPTTSTILF
;
A
#
# COMPACT_ATOMS: atom_id res chain seq x y z
N MET A 1 0.92 13.86 36.75
CA MET A 1 -0.55 13.95 36.59
C MET A 1 -1.05 15.39 36.68
N GLU A 2 -0.69 16.18 37.71
CA GLU A 2 -1.15 17.57 37.86
C GLU A 2 -0.84 18.48 36.65
N LEU A 3 0.38 18.37 36.09
CA LEU A 3 0.78 19.13 34.89
C LEU A 3 -0.06 18.76 33.64
N THR A 4 -0.33 17.47 33.46
CA THR A 4 -1.14 16.95 32.34
C THR A 4 -2.58 17.47 32.42
N GLU A 5 -3.17 17.51 33.61
CA GLU A 5 -4.51 18.06 33.81
C GLU A 5 -4.56 19.56 33.54
N GLN A 6 -3.53 20.31 33.93
CA GLN A 6 -3.42 21.73 33.61
C GLN A 6 -3.36 21.97 32.10
N ARG A 7 -2.58 21.17 31.36
CA ARG A 7 -2.55 21.25 29.89
C ARG A 7 -3.87 20.92 29.24
N ILE A 8 -4.58 19.92 29.74
CA ILE A 8 -5.93 19.58 29.26
C ILE A 8 -6.88 20.77 29.48
N ALA A 9 -6.85 21.38 30.67
CA ALA A 9 -7.67 22.54 30.98
C ALA A 9 -7.34 23.73 30.06
N ASN A 10 -6.06 24.06 29.89
CA ASN A 10 -5.62 25.12 28.98
C ASN A 10 -6.05 24.86 27.53
N GLY A 11 -5.87 23.63 27.05
CA GLY A 11 -6.32 23.22 25.72
C GLY A 11 -7.83 23.37 25.54
N ASN A 12 -8.62 23.05 26.57
CA ASN A 12 -10.07 23.22 26.55
C ASN A 12 -10.48 24.69 26.49
N GLU A 13 -9.81 25.58 27.24
CA GLU A 13 -10.09 27.03 27.18
C GLU A 13 -9.71 27.62 25.82
N LEU A 14 -8.51 27.31 25.31
CA LEU A 14 -8.10 27.71 23.96
C LEU A 14 -9.07 27.21 22.88
N TYR A 15 -9.62 26.00 23.05
CA TYR A 15 -10.64 25.48 22.14
C TYR A 15 -11.93 26.31 22.19
N LYS A 16 -12.40 26.70 23.38
CA LYS A 16 -13.59 27.55 23.54
C LYS A 16 -13.39 28.94 22.93
N GLU A 17 -12.16 29.46 22.95
CA GLU A 17 -11.77 30.71 22.29
C GLU A 17 -11.65 30.59 20.76
N GLY A 18 -11.81 29.38 20.19
CA GLY A 18 -11.64 29.13 18.75
C GLY A 18 -10.18 29.01 18.30
N ARG A 19 -9.22 28.99 19.24
CA ARG A 19 -7.78 28.87 18.96
C ARG A 19 -7.36 27.41 18.82
N TYR A 20 -7.85 26.75 17.76
CA TYR A 20 -7.72 25.29 17.60
C TYR A 20 -6.28 24.80 17.46
N VAL A 21 -5.40 25.57 16.80
CA VAL A 21 -3.98 25.22 16.67
C VAL A 21 -3.26 25.26 18.03
N ASP A 22 -3.53 26.27 18.84
CA ASP A 22 -2.95 26.39 20.19
C ASP A 22 -3.51 25.32 21.12
N ALA A 23 -4.82 25.05 21.07
CA ALA A 23 -5.45 23.96 21.81
C ALA A 23 -4.82 22.60 21.45
N ARG A 24 -4.59 22.35 20.16
CA ARG A 24 -3.93 21.14 19.66
C ARG A 24 -2.50 21.00 20.17
N ARG A 25 -1.77 22.11 20.30
CA ARG A 25 -0.42 22.12 20.89
C ARG A 25 -0.44 21.68 22.35
N GLU A 26 -1.38 22.21 23.14
CA GLU A 26 -1.55 21.81 24.54
C GLU A 26 -1.96 20.33 24.67
N TYR A 27 -2.92 19.86 23.88
CA TYR A 27 -3.30 18.44 23.89
C TYR A 27 -2.15 17.53 23.46
N SER A 28 -1.34 17.94 22.48
CA SER A 28 -0.19 17.15 22.04
C SER A 28 0.92 17.11 23.09
N ALA A 29 1.13 18.19 23.83
CA ALA A 29 2.03 18.20 24.97
C ALA A 29 1.51 17.30 26.11
N ALA A 30 0.20 17.35 26.39
CA ALA A 30 -0.43 16.47 27.38
C ALA A 30 -0.31 14.97 27.01
N ILE A 31 -0.42 14.62 25.72
CA ILE A 31 -0.22 13.26 25.24
C ILE A 31 1.22 12.79 25.50
N ARG A 32 2.22 13.59 25.14
CA ARG A 32 3.64 13.23 25.38
C ARG A 32 3.92 13.01 26.86
N GLU A 33 3.44 13.91 27.71
CA GLU A 33 3.61 13.78 29.17
C GLU A 33 2.91 12.54 29.74
N LEU A 34 1.81 12.10 29.12
CA LEU A 34 1.10 10.89 29.51
C LEU A 34 1.80 9.63 28.99
N ASP A 35 2.36 9.66 27.78
CA ASP A 35 3.15 8.57 27.21
C ASP A 35 4.46 8.33 28.00
N ASP A 36 5.08 9.40 28.49
CA ASP A 36 6.30 9.33 29.31
C ASP A 36 6.02 8.89 30.76
N ALA A 37 4.75 8.84 31.18
CA ALA A 37 4.37 8.43 32.53
C ALA A 37 4.33 6.90 32.65
N ALA A 38 4.95 6.37 33.71
CA ALA A 38 5.00 4.93 33.97
C ALA A 38 3.62 4.26 34.15
N GLU A 39 2.60 5.04 34.55
CA GLU A 39 1.22 4.59 34.73
C GLU A 39 0.27 5.51 33.93
N ALA A 40 0.30 5.39 32.60
CA ALA A 40 -0.56 6.14 31.71
C ALA A 40 -2.02 5.65 31.85
N SER A 41 -2.93 6.54 32.26
CA SER A 41 -4.37 6.21 32.35
C SER A 41 -5.01 6.16 30.95
N PRO A 42 -5.52 5.00 30.49
CA PRO A 42 -6.15 4.89 29.17
C PRO A 42 -7.37 5.81 29.02
N LEU A 43 -8.15 6.00 30.09
CA LEU A 43 -9.31 6.89 30.06
C LEU A 43 -8.91 8.37 29.87
N VAL A 44 -7.81 8.79 30.50
CA VAL A 44 -7.26 10.15 30.30
C VAL A 44 -6.73 10.29 28.88
N MET A 45 -6.00 9.29 28.37
CA MET A 45 -5.50 9.28 27.00
C MET A 45 -6.65 9.39 25.99
N SER A 46 -7.70 8.58 26.15
CA SER A 46 -8.90 8.64 25.32
C SER A 46 -9.52 10.05 25.30
N ARG A 47 -9.66 10.68 26.47
CA ARG A 47 -10.20 12.04 26.59
C ARG A 47 -9.37 13.06 25.83
N ILE A 48 -8.03 13.02 25.96
CA ILE A 48 -7.13 13.97 25.29
C ILE A 48 -7.17 13.76 23.77
N LEU A 49 -7.04 12.52 23.32
CA LEU A 49 -7.10 12.17 21.90
C LEU A 49 -8.44 12.59 21.29
N ALA A 50 -9.56 12.33 21.95
CA ALA A 50 -10.86 12.75 21.46
C ALA A 50 -10.94 14.29 21.36
N ASN A 51 -10.40 15.05 22.32
CA ASN A 51 -10.38 16.50 22.26
C ASN A 51 -9.45 17.03 21.15
N ARG A 52 -8.29 16.38 20.92
CA ARG A 52 -7.41 16.73 19.80
C ARG A 52 -8.06 16.41 18.45
N ALA A 53 -8.76 15.28 18.32
CA ALA A 53 -9.57 14.95 17.15
C ALA A 53 -10.59 16.05 16.83
N GLN A 54 -11.21 16.65 17.85
CA GLN A 54 -12.12 17.77 17.65
C GLN A 54 -11.43 18.98 17.01
N THR A 55 -10.20 19.31 17.43
CA THR A 55 -9.44 20.42 16.81
C THR A 55 -9.14 20.13 15.33
N TYR A 56 -8.91 18.88 14.95
CA TYR A 56 -8.70 18.49 13.56
C TYR A 56 -10.00 18.58 12.76
N LEU A 57 -11.15 18.21 13.34
CA LEU A 57 -12.45 18.38 12.69
C LEU A 57 -12.77 19.85 12.38
N GLN A 58 -12.45 20.78 13.28
CA GLN A 58 -12.67 22.20 13.05
C GLN A 58 -11.82 22.74 11.89
N GLU A 59 -10.58 22.25 11.77
CA GLU A 59 -9.65 22.61 10.70
C GLU A 59 -9.82 21.75 9.43
N ARG A 60 -10.86 20.90 9.35
CA ARG A 60 -11.14 19.99 8.21
C ARG A 60 -10.01 18.99 7.90
N GLU A 61 -9.16 18.72 8.87
CA GLU A 61 -8.08 17.73 8.83
C GLU A 61 -8.64 16.32 9.15
N TYR A 62 -9.57 15.84 8.32
CA TYR A 62 -10.41 14.68 8.66
C TYR A 62 -9.63 13.37 8.82
N ALA A 63 -8.53 13.18 8.10
CA ALA A 63 -7.69 11.98 8.24
C ALA A 63 -7.00 11.92 9.62
N LEU A 64 -6.50 13.06 10.11
CA LEU A 64 -5.90 13.18 11.44
C LEU A 64 -6.97 13.08 12.54
N ALA A 65 -8.14 13.68 12.31
CA ALA A 65 -9.28 13.54 13.21
C ALA A 65 -9.71 12.07 13.37
N PHE A 66 -9.76 11.31 12.26
CA PHE A 66 -10.08 9.89 12.30
C PHE A 66 -9.05 9.12 13.12
N LYS A 67 -7.75 9.33 12.87
CA LYS A 67 -6.67 8.65 13.59
C LYS A 67 -6.77 8.84 15.11
N ASP A 68 -6.94 10.08 15.55
CA ASP A 68 -7.08 10.39 16.97
C ASP A 68 -8.38 9.87 17.57
N ALA A 69 -9.49 9.96 16.84
CA ALA A 69 -10.78 9.47 17.33
C ALA A 69 -10.82 7.95 17.42
N ASP A 70 -10.15 7.23 16.50
CA ASP A 70 -10.05 5.78 16.53
C ASP A 70 -9.17 5.31 17.69
N ALA A 71 -8.00 5.92 17.87
CA ALA A 71 -7.14 5.66 19.04
C ALA A 71 -7.84 6.01 20.37
N ALA A 72 -8.67 7.06 20.40
CA ALA A 72 -9.47 7.37 21.57
C ALA A 72 -10.50 6.28 21.90
N VAL A 73 -11.12 5.67 20.89
CA VAL A 73 -12.05 4.54 21.07
C VAL A 73 -11.32 3.27 21.52
N GLU A 74 -10.10 3.04 21.02
CA GLU A 74 -9.27 1.91 21.49
C GLU A 74 -8.92 2.03 22.97
N ASN A 75 -8.63 3.24 23.44
CA ASN A 75 -8.32 3.52 24.84
C ASN A 75 -9.54 3.51 25.78
N ASP A 76 -10.69 3.99 25.30
CA ASP A 76 -11.98 3.91 26.01
C ASP A 76 -13.10 3.57 25.02
N PRO A 77 -13.50 2.29 24.94
CA PRO A 77 -14.57 1.84 24.07
C PRO A 77 -15.93 2.47 24.36
N LEU A 78 -16.13 3.04 25.56
CA LEU A 78 -17.39 3.66 25.99
C LEU A 78 -17.42 5.18 25.74
N ASN A 79 -16.32 5.78 25.24
CA ASN A 79 -16.26 7.22 24.98
C ASN A 79 -17.13 7.62 23.78
N VAL A 80 -18.39 7.98 24.06
CA VAL A 80 -19.38 8.38 23.05
C VAL A 80 -18.90 9.55 22.19
N LYS A 81 -18.18 10.53 22.75
CA LYS A 81 -17.67 11.67 21.99
C LYS A 81 -16.59 11.25 20.98
N ALA A 82 -15.74 10.28 21.33
CA ALA A 82 -14.77 9.71 20.41
C ALA A 82 -15.46 8.99 19.25
N HIS A 83 -16.48 8.17 19.52
CA HIS A 83 -17.29 7.52 18.48
C HIS A 83 -17.93 8.53 17.52
N MET A 84 -18.54 9.60 18.06
CA MET A 84 -19.12 10.66 17.22
C MET A 84 -18.08 11.29 16.30
N ARG A 85 -16.91 11.66 16.84
CA ARG A 85 -15.83 12.29 16.06
C ARG A 85 -15.28 11.36 14.98
N ARG A 86 -15.17 10.06 15.28
CA ARG A 86 -14.77 9.02 14.33
C ARG A 86 -15.77 8.90 13.17
N VAL A 87 -17.06 8.89 13.48
CA VAL A 87 -18.13 8.88 12.47
C VAL A 87 -18.06 10.12 11.58
N ILE A 88 -17.95 11.31 12.17
CA ILE A 88 -17.87 12.58 11.42
C ILE A 88 -16.65 12.58 10.51
N ALA A 89 -15.49 12.14 11.00
CA ALA A 89 -14.28 12.06 10.20
C ALA A 89 -14.43 11.10 9.02
N CYS A 90 -14.98 9.89 9.24
CA CYS A 90 -15.25 8.95 8.14
C CYS A 90 -16.26 9.50 7.12
N GLU A 91 -17.31 10.17 7.58
CA GLU A 91 -18.33 10.75 6.70
C GLU A 91 -17.74 11.84 5.79
N ASN A 92 -16.88 12.72 6.33
CA ASN A 92 -16.20 13.76 5.54
C ASN A 92 -15.07 13.23 4.65
N LEU A 93 -14.54 12.04 4.95
CA LEU A 93 -13.61 11.32 4.08
C LEU A 93 -14.33 10.47 3.02
N GLU A 94 -15.66 10.60 2.90
CA GLU A 94 -16.52 9.81 2.00
C GLU A 94 -16.42 8.28 2.23
N LYS A 95 -15.91 7.86 3.39
CA LYS A 95 -15.84 6.45 3.79
C LYS A 95 -17.18 6.02 4.40
N PHE A 96 -18.26 6.09 3.62
CA PHE A 96 -19.63 5.94 4.11
C PHE A 96 -19.89 4.56 4.74
N ASP A 97 -19.34 3.48 4.18
CA ASP A 97 -19.47 2.13 4.75
C ASP A 97 -18.83 2.02 6.13
N ALA A 98 -17.63 2.59 6.31
CA ALA A 98 -16.94 2.61 7.60
C ALA A 98 -17.72 3.46 8.62
N ALA A 99 -18.15 4.66 8.21
CA ALA A 99 -18.98 5.53 9.04
C ALA A 99 -20.27 4.81 9.50
N LEU A 100 -20.94 4.06 8.61
CA LEU A 100 -22.16 3.34 8.92
C LEU A 100 -21.93 2.21 9.93
N LYS A 101 -20.80 1.49 9.84
CA LYS A 101 -20.38 0.50 10.84
C LYS A 101 -20.13 1.16 12.20
N HIS A 102 -19.40 2.28 12.23
CA HIS A 102 -19.12 2.99 13.47
C HIS A 102 -20.39 3.54 14.14
N VAL A 103 -21.35 4.09 13.38
CA VAL A 103 -22.64 4.54 13.93
C VAL A 103 -23.46 3.39 14.48
N ARG A 104 -23.46 2.22 13.81
CA ARG A 104 -24.15 1.03 14.33
C ARG A 104 -23.56 0.58 15.67
N HIS A 105 -22.25 0.60 15.80
CA HIS A 105 -21.58 0.32 17.07
C HIS A 105 -21.90 1.39 18.12
N MET A 106 -21.87 2.67 17.76
CA MET A 106 -22.22 3.75 18.69
C MET A 106 -23.64 3.61 19.24
N LEU A 107 -24.59 3.12 18.43
CA LEU A 107 -25.97 2.84 18.83
C LEU A 107 -26.13 1.67 19.82
N THR A 108 -25.10 0.84 20.01
CA THR A 108 -25.12 -0.21 21.05
C THR A 108 -24.66 0.30 22.42
N LEU A 109 -24.17 1.55 22.50
CA LEU A 109 -23.74 2.18 23.74
C LEU A 109 -24.94 2.82 24.48
N SER A 110 -24.75 3.13 25.76
CA SER A 110 -25.69 3.99 26.49
C SER A 110 -25.56 5.42 25.99
N LEU A 111 -26.59 5.92 25.30
CA LEU A 111 -26.63 7.26 24.72
C LEU A 111 -27.69 8.11 25.41
N ASP A 112 -27.40 9.39 25.61
CA ASP A 112 -28.42 10.36 25.99
C ASP A 112 -29.38 10.62 24.80
N SER A 113 -30.56 11.17 25.10
CA SER A 113 -31.58 11.48 24.08
C SER A 113 -31.06 12.30 22.87
N PRO A 114 -30.29 13.39 23.05
CA PRO A 114 -29.77 14.14 21.91
C PRO A 114 -28.75 13.34 21.08
N THR A 115 -27.84 12.59 21.72
CA THR A 115 -26.86 11.79 20.97
C THR A 115 -27.52 10.62 20.25
N LEU A 116 -28.53 9.99 20.84
CA LEU A 116 -29.32 8.96 20.18
C LEU A 116 -30.00 9.51 18.92
N THR A 117 -30.59 10.70 19.00
CA THR A 117 -31.23 11.36 17.86
C THR A 117 -30.22 11.68 16.76
N TYR A 118 -29.04 12.20 17.14
CA TYR A 118 -27.93 12.41 16.21
C TYR A 118 -27.47 11.10 15.52
N ALA A 119 -27.36 10.00 16.29
CA ALA A 119 -26.93 8.71 15.79
C ALA A 119 -27.91 8.13 14.76
N LEU A 120 -29.21 8.17 15.06
CA LEU A 120 -30.27 7.64 14.18
C LEU A 120 -30.41 8.46 12.88
N THR A 121 -30.34 9.79 12.97
CA THR A 121 -30.38 10.67 11.79
C THR A 121 -29.15 10.48 10.91
N THR A 122 -27.96 10.37 11.52
CA THR A 122 -26.71 10.07 10.82
C THR A 122 -26.75 8.69 10.18
N GLN A 123 -27.27 7.66 10.85
CA GLN A 123 -27.43 6.32 10.26
C GLN A 123 -28.30 6.36 9.00
N SER A 124 -29.43 7.06 9.05
CA SER A 124 -30.36 7.18 7.92
C SER A 124 -29.73 7.92 6.74
N ARG A 125 -28.96 8.98 7.01
CA ARG A 125 -28.19 9.72 6.00
C ARG A 125 -27.11 8.83 5.36
N LEU A 126 -26.29 8.18 6.17
CA LEU A 126 -25.22 7.28 5.69
C LEU A 126 -25.76 6.11 4.87
N LYS A 127 -26.91 5.53 5.22
CA LYS A 127 -27.56 4.49 4.41
C LYS A 127 -27.90 4.97 2.99
N ARG A 128 -28.32 6.24 2.83
CA ARG A 128 -28.58 6.82 1.51
C ARG A 128 -27.27 7.07 0.75
N ASN A 129 -26.26 7.62 1.43
CA ASN A 129 -24.96 7.89 0.81
C ASN A 129 -24.28 6.59 0.35
N CYS A 130 -24.30 5.51 1.16
CA CYS A 130 -23.76 4.20 0.75
C CYS A 130 -24.45 3.65 -0.50
N LYS A 131 -25.78 3.81 -0.63
CA LYS A 131 -26.51 3.38 -1.83
C LYS A 131 -26.11 4.19 -3.06
N SER A 132 -25.96 5.49 -2.90
CA SER A 132 -25.54 6.40 -3.98
C SER A 132 -24.11 6.09 -4.42
N ASP A 133 -23.19 5.93 -3.46
CA ASP A 133 -21.79 5.59 -3.70
C ASP A 133 -21.64 4.23 -4.40
N ALA A 134 -22.36 3.21 -3.92
CA ALA A 134 -22.38 1.90 -4.56
C ALA A 134 -22.95 1.94 -6.00
N ALA A 135 -23.95 2.78 -6.27
CA ALA A 135 -24.49 2.97 -7.61
C ALA A 135 -23.49 3.69 -8.52
N ALA A 136 -22.81 4.73 -8.03
CA ALA A 136 -21.75 5.44 -8.74
C ALA A 136 -20.57 4.50 -9.06
N ALA A 137 -20.07 3.74 -8.08
CA ALA A 137 -19.01 2.76 -8.28
C ALA A 137 -19.39 1.66 -9.27
N LYS A 138 -20.66 1.22 -9.29
CA LYS A 138 -21.17 0.26 -10.28
C LYS A 138 -21.20 0.87 -11.69
N ALA A 139 -21.66 2.11 -11.82
CA ALA A 139 -21.68 2.82 -13.11
C ALA A 139 -20.26 3.04 -13.64
N GLU A 140 -19.33 3.48 -12.80
CA GLU A 140 -17.91 3.64 -13.15
C GLU A 140 -17.29 2.31 -13.60
N ARG A 141 -17.49 1.22 -12.85
CA ARG A 141 -17.03 -0.12 -13.25
C ARG A 141 -17.62 -0.57 -14.58
N TYR A 142 -18.87 -0.24 -14.86
CA TYR A 142 -19.50 -0.57 -16.14
C TYR A 142 -18.85 0.20 -17.30
N GLU A 143 -18.58 1.49 -17.12
CA GLU A 143 -17.88 2.31 -18.13
C GLU A 143 -16.43 1.82 -18.35
N VAL A 144 -15.69 1.54 -17.28
CA VAL A 144 -14.35 0.92 -17.38
C VAL A 144 -14.43 -0.45 -18.05
N GLY A 145 -15.46 -1.23 -17.76
CA GLY A 145 -15.71 -2.52 -18.40
C GLY A 145 -15.95 -2.44 -19.91
N LYS A 146 -16.49 -1.33 -20.44
CA LYS A 146 -16.59 -1.11 -21.90
C LYS A 146 -15.23 -0.89 -22.55
N LEU A 147 -14.24 -0.41 -21.80
CA LEU A 147 -12.86 -0.20 -22.26
C LEU A 147 -12.04 -1.50 -22.22
N VAL A 148 -12.54 -2.56 -21.59
CA VAL A 148 -11.87 -3.85 -21.43
C VAL A 148 -12.68 -4.93 -22.14
N HIS A 149 -12.31 -5.23 -23.38
CA HIS A 149 -13.00 -6.25 -24.20
C HIS A 149 -12.34 -7.63 -24.08
N SER A 150 -13.13 -8.69 -24.27
CA SER A 150 -12.67 -10.10 -24.19
C SER A 150 -11.60 -10.48 -25.24
N GLN A 151 -11.38 -9.63 -26.24
CA GLN A 151 -10.40 -9.80 -27.31
C GLN A 151 -9.11 -8.97 -27.10
N GLN A 152 -8.88 -8.42 -25.91
CA GLN A 152 -7.67 -7.62 -25.66
C GLN A 152 -6.41 -8.47 -25.71
N SER A 153 -5.37 -7.92 -26.34
CA SER A 153 -4.06 -8.56 -26.39
C SER A 153 -3.43 -8.50 -25.00
N LEU A 154 -3.26 -9.67 -24.39
CA LEU A 154 -2.54 -9.77 -23.13
C LEU A 154 -1.03 -9.64 -23.36
N ARG A 155 -0.36 -9.05 -22.39
CA ARG A 155 1.09 -8.87 -22.35
C ARG A 155 1.61 -9.27 -20.99
N LEU A 156 2.72 -9.98 -20.98
CA LEU A 156 3.56 -10.11 -19.81
C LEU A 156 4.36 -8.81 -19.65
N ASN A 157 4.56 -8.35 -18.43
CA ASN A 157 5.30 -7.13 -18.10
C ASN A 157 6.16 -7.30 -16.85
N PHE A 158 7.20 -6.49 -16.71
CA PHE A 158 7.95 -6.34 -15.45
C PHE A 158 7.17 -5.42 -14.51
N GLY A 159 6.93 -5.87 -13.28
CA GLY A 159 6.25 -5.15 -12.20
C GLY A 159 7.09 -4.06 -11.53
N SER A 160 8.37 -3.96 -11.87
CA SER A 160 9.30 -2.94 -11.40
C SER A 160 10.25 -2.54 -12.52
N MET A 161 10.80 -1.33 -12.42
CA MET A 161 11.90 -0.92 -13.29
C MET A 161 13.13 -1.76 -12.95
N LEU A 162 13.72 -2.38 -13.98
CA LEU A 162 14.99 -3.09 -13.84
C LEU A 162 16.15 -2.08 -13.88
N PRO A 163 17.25 -2.34 -13.14
CA PRO A 163 18.41 -1.46 -13.17
C PRO A 163 19.07 -1.51 -14.56
N SER A 164 19.57 -0.37 -15.04
CA SER A 164 20.35 -0.30 -16.28
C SER A 164 21.75 -0.91 -16.14
N HIS A 165 22.21 -1.10 -14.92
CA HIS A 165 23.52 -1.66 -14.59
C HIS A 165 23.37 -2.69 -13.47
N LEU A 166 23.97 -3.87 -13.64
CA LEU A 166 23.89 -4.96 -12.67
C LEU A 166 25.27 -5.55 -12.42
N PRO A 167 25.80 -5.49 -11.18
CA PRO A 167 27.03 -6.17 -10.82
C PRO A 167 26.88 -7.69 -10.94
N VAL A 168 27.91 -8.35 -11.44
CA VAL A 168 27.93 -9.81 -11.54
C VAL A 168 27.94 -10.41 -10.13
N GLY A 169 27.05 -11.37 -9.89
CA GLY A 169 26.85 -12.03 -8.60
C GLY A 169 25.77 -11.42 -7.70
N ASP A 170 25.34 -10.18 -7.97
CA ASP A 170 24.33 -9.51 -7.16
C ASP A 170 22.91 -10.00 -7.46
N TRP A 171 22.12 -10.18 -6.40
CA TRP A 171 20.73 -10.60 -6.48
C TRP A 171 19.80 -9.41 -6.69
N ILE A 172 18.87 -9.55 -7.63
CA ILE A 172 17.75 -8.63 -7.85
C ILE A 172 16.41 -9.35 -7.70
N ASP A 173 15.45 -8.65 -7.10
CA ASP A 173 14.07 -9.12 -7.01
C ASP A 173 13.28 -8.57 -8.20
N VAL A 174 12.68 -9.47 -8.97
CA VAL A 174 11.92 -9.14 -10.17
C VAL A 174 10.49 -9.62 -10.02
N VAL A 175 9.54 -8.70 -10.22
CA VAL A 175 8.12 -9.00 -10.26
C VAL A 175 7.68 -9.04 -11.71
N PHE A 176 6.80 -9.98 -12.05
CA PHE A 176 6.15 -10.09 -13.35
C PHE A 176 4.65 -9.97 -13.17
N PHE A 177 3.98 -9.39 -14.15
CA PHE A 177 2.52 -9.42 -14.18
C PHE A 177 1.97 -9.52 -15.60
N VAL A 178 0.83 -10.18 -15.73
CA VAL A 178 0.05 -10.23 -16.97
C VAL A 178 -0.98 -9.11 -16.92
N ALA A 179 -1.12 -8.36 -18.01
CA ALA A 179 -2.12 -7.33 -18.16
C ALA A 179 -2.46 -7.08 -19.64
N ASN A 180 -3.54 -6.36 -19.90
CA ASN A 180 -3.80 -5.81 -21.23
C ASN A 180 -2.85 -4.65 -21.58
N GLU A 181 -3.03 -4.05 -22.75
CA GLU A 181 -2.26 -2.91 -23.25
C GLU A 181 -2.34 -1.64 -22.36
N PHE A 182 -3.30 -1.58 -21.43
CA PHE A 182 -3.46 -0.49 -20.47
C PHE A 182 -2.93 -0.83 -19.06
N GLY A 183 -2.30 -2.00 -18.88
CA GLY A 183 -1.80 -2.42 -17.58
C GLY A 183 -2.88 -2.96 -16.63
N LEU A 184 -4.09 -3.25 -17.14
CA LEU A 184 -5.19 -3.81 -16.36
C LEU A 184 -5.20 -5.34 -16.44
N PHE A 185 -5.40 -5.99 -15.30
CA PHE A 185 -5.58 -7.44 -15.20
C PHE A 185 -7.00 -7.77 -14.75
N GLN A 186 -7.64 -8.72 -15.43
CA GLN A 186 -8.96 -9.20 -15.06
C GLN A 186 -8.86 -10.48 -14.22
N ARG A 187 -9.53 -10.50 -13.05
CA ARG A 187 -9.59 -11.69 -12.21
C ARG A 187 -10.32 -12.82 -12.95
N GLY A 188 -9.75 -14.03 -12.94
CA GLY A 188 -10.29 -15.21 -13.63
C GLY A 188 -9.74 -15.42 -15.05
N LEU A 189 -8.87 -14.51 -15.52
CA LEU A 189 -8.20 -14.64 -16.81
C LEU A 189 -7.25 -15.83 -16.87
N LEU A 190 -6.57 -16.13 -15.76
CA LEU A 190 -5.74 -17.33 -15.59
C LEU A 190 -6.50 -18.31 -14.68
N PRO A 191 -7.00 -19.45 -15.21
CA PRO A 191 -7.74 -20.42 -14.42
C PRO A 191 -6.85 -21.24 -13.48
N SER A 192 -5.56 -21.35 -13.79
CA SER A 192 -4.53 -22.04 -13.00
C SER A 192 -3.21 -21.27 -13.05
N SER A 193 -2.23 -21.66 -12.23
CA SER A 193 -0.88 -21.11 -12.35
C SER A 193 -0.24 -21.50 -13.67
N VAL A 194 0.55 -20.59 -14.23
CA VAL A 194 1.24 -20.77 -15.51
C VAL A 194 2.75 -20.64 -15.29
N PRO A 195 3.54 -21.66 -15.65
CA PRO A 195 4.99 -21.57 -15.56
C PRO A 195 5.56 -20.41 -16.38
N LEU A 196 6.53 -19.72 -15.81
CA LEU A 196 7.24 -18.59 -16.39
C LEU A 196 8.71 -18.98 -16.62
N THR A 197 9.20 -18.79 -17.83
CA THR A 197 10.63 -18.94 -18.14
C THR A 197 11.26 -17.56 -18.21
N VAL A 198 12.41 -17.38 -17.55
CA VAL A 198 13.21 -16.16 -17.64
C VAL A 198 14.55 -16.51 -18.28
N SER A 199 14.97 -15.73 -19.28
CA SER A 199 16.17 -15.99 -20.07
C SER A 199 16.90 -14.68 -20.40
N ILE A 200 18.18 -14.80 -20.76
CA ILE A 200 18.98 -13.69 -21.27
C ILE A 200 18.86 -13.65 -22.80
N HIS A 201 18.67 -12.45 -23.35
CA HIS A 201 18.55 -12.17 -24.77
C HIS A 201 19.51 -11.06 -25.20
N GLY A 202 20.03 -11.14 -26.44
CA GLY A 202 20.79 -10.07 -27.09
C GLY A 202 22.14 -9.78 -26.44
N PHE A 203 23.14 -10.64 -26.68
CA PHE A 203 24.51 -10.44 -26.21
C PHE A 203 25.31 -9.53 -27.14
N SER A 204 26.09 -8.61 -26.56
CA SER A 204 27.22 -8.00 -27.26
C SER A 204 28.32 -9.04 -27.46
N SER A 205 28.84 -9.17 -28.68
CA SER A 205 29.89 -10.14 -29.06
C SER A 205 31.27 -9.87 -28.43
N THR A 206 31.43 -8.79 -27.65
CA THR A 206 32.72 -8.25 -27.21
C THR A 206 32.84 -8.08 -25.69
N GLY A 207 32.11 -8.83 -24.87
CA GLY A 207 32.16 -8.70 -23.41
C GLY A 207 32.11 -10.01 -22.61
N LEU A 208 32.06 -9.90 -21.28
CA LEU A 208 31.91 -11.02 -20.34
C LEU A 208 30.66 -11.86 -20.68
N ASN A 209 30.84 -13.16 -20.93
CA ASN A 209 29.73 -14.09 -21.07
C ASN A 209 29.10 -14.34 -19.69
N VAL A 210 27.79 -14.07 -19.58
CA VAL A 210 27.03 -14.26 -18.34
C VAL A 210 25.84 -15.20 -18.57
N THR A 211 25.49 -15.96 -17.54
CA THR A 211 24.28 -16.77 -17.47
C THR A 211 23.37 -16.25 -16.36
N LEU A 212 22.08 -16.59 -16.47
CA LEU A 212 21.08 -16.26 -15.45
C LEU A 212 21.00 -17.40 -14.44
N GLU A 213 21.05 -17.04 -13.16
CA GLU A 213 20.75 -17.95 -12.07
C GLU A 213 19.51 -17.45 -11.32
N ILE A 214 18.61 -18.37 -11.00
CA ILE A 214 17.38 -18.11 -10.26
C ILE A 214 17.53 -18.73 -8.87
N ASP A 215 17.18 -17.99 -7.82
CA ASP A 215 17.19 -18.52 -6.46
C ASP A 215 16.30 -19.76 -6.39
N SER A 216 16.83 -20.85 -5.82
CA SER A 216 16.10 -22.08 -5.53
C SER A 216 14.75 -21.85 -4.83
N LYS A 217 14.64 -20.82 -3.98
CA LYS A 217 13.39 -20.46 -3.29
C LYS A 217 12.35 -19.81 -4.20
N SER A 218 12.76 -19.28 -5.35
CA SER A 218 11.90 -18.73 -6.39
C SER A 218 11.49 -19.76 -7.44
N LEU A 219 11.99 -20.99 -7.37
CA LEU A 219 11.66 -22.05 -8.32
C LEU A 219 10.52 -22.95 -7.77
N PRO A 220 9.57 -23.37 -8.63
CA PRO A 220 9.36 -22.90 -10.00
C PRO A 220 8.83 -21.47 -10.04
N VAL A 221 9.24 -20.69 -11.04
CA VAL A 221 8.66 -19.35 -11.24
C VAL A 221 7.32 -19.52 -11.96
N GLU A 222 6.23 -19.17 -11.29
CA GLU A 222 4.88 -19.31 -11.84
C GLU A 222 4.08 -18.02 -11.68
N VAL A 223 3.35 -17.66 -12.74
CA VAL A 223 2.32 -16.62 -12.66
C VAL A 223 1.08 -17.24 -12.05
N GLY A 224 0.71 -16.78 -10.86
CA GLY A 224 -0.48 -17.25 -10.16
C GLY A 224 -1.78 -16.75 -10.80
N VAL A 225 -2.91 -17.24 -10.30
CA VAL A 225 -4.27 -16.84 -10.72
C VAL A 225 -4.57 -15.34 -10.52
N ASN A 226 -3.73 -14.65 -9.76
CA ASN A 226 -3.74 -13.20 -9.57
C ASN A 226 -2.99 -12.43 -10.68
N GLY A 227 -2.47 -13.13 -11.68
CA GLY A 227 -1.73 -12.55 -12.80
C GLY A 227 -0.33 -12.09 -12.43
N LYS A 228 0.25 -12.53 -11.31
CA LYS A 228 1.56 -12.07 -10.83
C LYS A 228 2.52 -13.23 -10.54
N ALA A 229 3.81 -12.99 -10.75
CA ALA A 229 4.91 -13.83 -10.29
C ALA A 229 6.01 -12.96 -9.67
N ALA A 230 6.85 -13.54 -8.82
CA ALA A 230 8.06 -12.92 -8.34
C ALA A 230 9.21 -13.93 -8.39
N ALA A 231 10.39 -13.48 -8.76
CA ALA A 231 11.59 -14.30 -8.76
C ALA A 231 12.80 -13.47 -8.34
N ARG A 232 13.72 -14.11 -7.62
CA ARG A 232 15.01 -13.55 -7.30
C ARG A 232 16.05 -14.10 -8.26
N LEU A 233 16.72 -13.18 -8.96
CA LEU A 233 17.58 -13.47 -10.10
C LEU A 233 18.97 -12.88 -9.87
N ARG A 234 20.01 -13.52 -10.37
CA ARG A 234 21.33 -12.92 -10.51
C ARG A 234 21.98 -13.32 -11.82
N ILE A 235 22.92 -12.51 -12.28
CA ILE A 235 23.80 -12.89 -13.38
C ILE A 235 25.12 -13.44 -12.83
N VAL A 236 25.61 -14.51 -13.42
CA VAL A 236 26.88 -15.14 -13.05
C VAL A 236 27.76 -15.34 -14.29
N PRO A 237 29.08 -15.42 -14.17
CA PRO A 237 29.94 -15.71 -15.32
C PRO A 237 29.61 -17.10 -15.90
N SER A 238 29.57 -17.23 -17.22
CA SER A 238 29.52 -18.56 -17.85
C SER A 238 30.86 -19.27 -17.62
N SER A 239 30.83 -20.56 -17.30
CA SER A 239 31.99 -21.39 -16.94
C SER A 239 33.04 -21.60 -18.06
N SER A 240 32.97 -20.88 -19.17
CA SER A 240 33.96 -20.90 -20.25
C SER A 240 34.72 -19.57 -20.36
N VAL A 241 35.99 -19.64 -19.92
CA VAL A 241 37.19 -18.87 -20.35
C VAL A 241 37.63 -17.65 -19.51
N ASP A 242 38.82 -17.88 -18.93
CA ASP A 242 39.98 -17.03 -18.62
C ASP A 242 39.87 -15.78 -17.74
N GLN A 243 40.32 -15.95 -16.49
CA GLN A 243 40.89 -14.90 -15.64
C GLN A 243 42.25 -14.39 -16.16
N ALA A 244 42.40 -14.18 -17.47
CA ALA A 244 43.61 -13.62 -18.05
C ALA A 244 43.39 -12.14 -18.41
N SER A 245 43.97 -11.28 -17.57
CA SER A 245 44.40 -9.90 -17.86
C SER A 245 43.72 -9.15 -19.01
N GLY A 246 42.88 -8.17 -18.68
CA GLY A 246 42.42 -7.16 -19.62
C GLY A 246 41.07 -6.60 -19.17
N THR A 247 40.92 -5.28 -19.21
CA THR A 247 39.70 -4.55 -18.86
C THR A 247 38.48 -5.20 -19.52
N LEU A 248 37.71 -6.00 -18.77
CA LEU A 248 36.54 -6.71 -19.28
C LEU A 248 35.50 -5.67 -19.70
N ALA A 249 35.27 -5.55 -21.00
CA ALA A 249 34.25 -4.65 -21.54
C ALA A 249 32.87 -5.06 -21.03
N ALA A 250 32.07 -4.07 -20.68
CA ALA A 250 30.75 -4.32 -20.10
C ALA A 250 29.80 -4.95 -21.13
N SER A 251 29.29 -6.13 -20.84
CA SER A 251 28.30 -6.81 -21.67
C SER A 251 26.93 -6.18 -21.51
N ARG A 252 26.26 -5.87 -22.61
CA ARG A 252 24.84 -5.51 -22.60
C ARG A 252 24.00 -6.74 -22.95
N PHE A 253 22.91 -6.91 -22.22
CA PHE A 253 21.94 -7.97 -22.43
C PHE A 253 20.54 -7.51 -22.02
N SER A 254 19.49 -8.16 -22.48
CA SER A 254 18.12 -7.95 -22.00
C SER A 254 17.63 -9.21 -21.30
N LEU A 255 16.80 -9.03 -20.27
CA LEU A 255 16.03 -10.13 -19.70
C LEU A 255 14.75 -10.29 -20.50
N ARG A 256 14.46 -11.53 -20.91
CA ARG A 256 13.21 -11.91 -21.54
C ARG A 256 12.47 -12.88 -20.63
N ALA A 257 11.17 -12.68 -20.48
CA ALA A 257 10.31 -13.68 -19.85
C ALA A 257 9.14 -14.07 -20.77
N ASP A 258 8.85 -15.37 -20.78
CA ASP A 258 7.80 -16.00 -21.58
C ASP A 258 6.96 -16.91 -20.68
N LEU A 259 5.66 -16.99 -20.96
CA LEU A 259 4.77 -17.96 -20.33
C LEU A 259 4.84 -19.31 -21.06
N ALA A 260 4.66 -20.39 -20.32
CA ALA A 260 4.50 -21.72 -20.90
C ALA A 260 3.24 -21.79 -21.78
N LYS A 261 3.40 -22.43 -22.95
CA LYS A 261 2.32 -22.68 -23.90
C LYS A 261 1.35 -23.76 -23.41
N GLY A 262 0.13 -23.76 -23.93
CA GLY A 262 -0.90 -24.76 -23.63
C GLY A 262 -1.72 -24.47 -22.38
N HIS A 263 -1.64 -23.26 -21.83
CA HIS A 263 -2.36 -22.81 -20.63
C HIS A 263 -3.45 -21.77 -20.93
N HIS A 264 -4.02 -21.78 -22.14
CA HIS A 264 -5.00 -20.78 -22.62
C HIS A 264 -4.46 -19.33 -22.63
N VAL A 265 -3.13 -19.19 -22.76
CA VAL A 265 -2.40 -17.92 -22.77
C VAL A 265 -1.37 -17.85 -23.91
N ASP A 266 -1.60 -18.63 -24.97
CA ASP A 266 -0.66 -18.74 -26.09
C ASP A 266 -0.49 -17.42 -26.86
N ASP A 267 -1.47 -16.52 -26.73
CA ASP A 267 -1.48 -15.19 -27.34
C ASP A 267 -0.85 -14.10 -26.44
N VAL A 268 -0.38 -14.44 -25.24
CA VAL A 268 0.30 -13.47 -24.36
C VAL A 268 1.66 -13.12 -24.94
N LEU A 269 1.86 -11.85 -25.27
CA LEU A 269 3.15 -11.37 -25.76
C LEU A 269 4.21 -11.41 -24.63
N PRO A 270 5.42 -11.88 -24.92
CA PRO A 270 6.49 -11.93 -23.94
C PRO A 270 6.99 -10.54 -23.59
N VAL A 271 7.66 -10.44 -22.43
CA VAL A 271 8.30 -9.20 -22.00
C VAL A 271 9.79 -9.26 -22.26
N VAL A 272 10.35 -8.16 -22.75
CA VAL A 272 11.79 -7.97 -22.90
C VAL A 272 12.19 -6.66 -22.21
N SER A 273 13.22 -6.71 -21.37
CA SER A 273 13.70 -5.53 -20.66
C SER A 273 14.47 -4.61 -21.60
N LEU A 274 14.63 -3.36 -21.21
CA LEU A 274 15.69 -2.53 -21.76
C LEU A 274 17.06 -3.21 -21.54
N PRO A 275 18.06 -2.91 -22.39
CA PRO A 275 19.39 -3.46 -22.22
C PRO A 275 20.00 -3.09 -20.85
N ILE A 276 20.39 -4.11 -20.11
CA ILE A 276 21.11 -4.06 -18.84
C ILE A 276 22.59 -4.26 -19.13
N GLN A 277 23.43 -3.46 -18.49
CA GLN A 277 24.88 -3.57 -18.57
C GLN A 277 25.41 -4.37 -17.38
N ALA A 278 26.05 -5.50 -17.65
CA ALA A 278 26.78 -6.27 -16.64
C ALA A 278 28.03 -5.48 -16.20
N ILE A 279 28.18 -5.27 -14.89
CA ILE A 279 29.38 -4.69 -14.29
C ILE A 279 30.22 -5.83 -13.71
N PRO A 280 31.47 -6.04 -14.18
CA PRO A 280 32.37 -6.99 -13.54
C PRO A 280 32.59 -6.62 -12.08
N THR A 281 32.44 -7.58 -11.17
CA THR A 281 32.81 -7.39 -9.76
C THR A 281 34.33 -7.32 -9.72
N THR A 282 34.90 -6.12 -9.58
CA THR A 282 36.33 -5.98 -9.29
C THR A 282 36.61 -6.73 -8.00
N SER A 283 37.30 -7.86 -8.08
CA SER A 283 37.95 -8.45 -6.93
C SER A 283 38.95 -7.42 -6.42
N THR A 284 38.58 -6.65 -5.40
CA THR A 284 39.56 -5.90 -4.62
C THR A 284 40.37 -6.94 -3.85
N ILE A 285 41.42 -7.42 -4.50
CA ILE A 285 42.55 -8.10 -3.88
C ILE A 285 43.47 -7.01 -3.32
N LEU A 286 43.77 -7.10 -2.01
CA LEU A 286 44.85 -6.43 -1.25
C LEU A 286 44.73 -4.88 -1.09
N PHE A 287 45.01 -4.26 0.06
CA PHE A 287 45.78 -4.61 1.26
C PHE A 287 45.03 -4.24 2.55
#